data_AF-A0A662L0Z3-F1
#
_entry.id   AF-A0A662L0Z3-F1
#
_cell.length_a   1.000
_cell.length_b   1.000
_cell.length_c   1.000
_cell.angle_alpha   90.00
_cell.angle_beta   90.00
_cell.angle_gamma   90.00
#
_symmetry.space_group_name_H-M   'P 1'
#
loop_
_entity.id
_entity.type
_entity.pdbx_description
1 polymer ?
#
loop_
_entity_poly.entity_id
_entity_poly.type
_entity_poly.pdbx_seq_one_letter_code
_entity_poly.pdbx_strand_id
1 'polypeptide(L)'
;MKMKEVYAFEEVKKEMKDLVGNKGAQLGEMSGIGIPVPPGFVITTRACVNYLKRKEIPDSLKKEILSAMKELEKKTKRKFGSAENPLLVSIRSGAPVSMPGMMDTILNLGLNDKTVKGLAKQTKNEWFAYDTYRRFIQMFGSIVLGISEKKFDNVLEKRKKEEKAKTDQEISVEGLKKVVEDYKKIASIPDDPKKQLFMAVEAVFKSWNNKRARNYRKYQGLPDDVGTAVVVQTMVFGNLDDKSGTGVAFTRNPATGKKEIYGEFLLNAQGEDIVSGKRTPQPVAALKKVFPKVYNELVKTAEKLEKHYRNMQDMEFTIQHGKLYILQTRTGKRTAVAAIKIAVDMVGEKLITKEEAIMRVSPDDIEKALHPIIDPNEKYEVIAKGLDASPGAASGEIVFSPEKAAALGKKGKKVILVREETTPDDIHGITASQGVLTARGGITSHAAVVARGLGKPCVTGCEALVIDEEKERCRIGNLTFKEGDMITIDGSSGEVIKGAVKLVPPTFTKETEKLLSWADETRKLGVRANTD
;
A
#
# COMPACT_ATOMS: atom_id res chain seq x y z
N MET A 1 -15.26 -35.05 -12.98
CA MET A 1 -15.37 -33.88 -13.88
C MET A 1 -14.09 -33.07 -13.80
N LYS A 2 -13.52 -32.65 -14.94
CA LYS A 2 -12.33 -31.80 -14.95
C LYS A 2 -12.74 -30.40 -14.49
N MET A 3 -12.20 -29.94 -13.36
CA MET A 3 -12.57 -28.63 -12.81
C MET A 3 -11.89 -27.51 -13.60
N LYS A 4 -12.67 -26.49 -13.97
CA LYS A 4 -12.23 -25.30 -14.71
C LYS A 4 -11.17 -24.51 -13.93
N GLU A 5 -10.10 -24.05 -14.59
CA GLU A 5 -8.97 -23.34 -13.97
C GLU A 5 -8.77 -21.91 -14.48
N VAL A 6 -9.57 -21.48 -15.46
CA VAL A 6 -9.53 -20.12 -16.02
C VAL A 6 -10.93 -19.54 -16.04
N TYR A 7 -11.13 -18.38 -15.41
CA TYR A 7 -12.43 -17.72 -15.26
C TYR A 7 -12.37 -16.31 -15.83
N ALA A 8 -13.29 -15.96 -16.74
CA ALA A 8 -13.45 -14.56 -17.15
C ALA A 8 -13.97 -13.73 -15.97
N PHE A 9 -13.68 -12.43 -15.91
CA PHE A 9 -14.14 -11.60 -14.78
C PHE A 9 -15.66 -11.66 -14.57
N GLU A 10 -16.44 -11.77 -15.63
CA GLU A 10 -17.91 -11.86 -15.55
C GLU A 10 -18.41 -13.19 -14.95
N GLU A 11 -17.54 -14.20 -14.86
CA GLU A 11 -17.84 -15.50 -14.23
C GLU A 11 -17.38 -15.55 -12.77
N VAL A 12 -16.65 -14.53 -12.30
CA VAL A 12 -16.06 -14.48 -10.97
C VAL A 12 -16.98 -13.72 -10.02
N LYS A 13 -17.26 -14.33 -8.87
CA LYS A 13 -17.99 -13.70 -7.76
C LYS A 13 -17.06 -13.43 -6.58
N LYS A 14 -17.42 -12.48 -5.71
CA LYS A 14 -16.65 -12.14 -4.51
C LYS A 14 -16.33 -13.33 -3.60
N GLU A 15 -17.22 -14.32 -3.50
CA GLU A 15 -17.07 -15.50 -2.65
C GLU A 15 -15.98 -16.46 -3.16
N MET A 16 -15.59 -16.35 -4.43
CA MET A 16 -14.55 -17.18 -5.05
C MET A 16 -13.13 -16.74 -4.67
N LYS A 17 -12.97 -15.84 -3.68
CA LYS A 17 -11.71 -15.25 -3.24
C LYS A 17 -10.57 -16.26 -3.01
N ASP A 18 -10.88 -17.43 -2.47
CA ASP A 18 -9.85 -18.46 -2.22
C ASP A 18 -9.38 -19.15 -3.51
N LEU A 19 -10.25 -19.21 -4.52
CA LEU A 19 -9.96 -19.83 -5.81
C LEU A 19 -9.31 -18.87 -6.82
N VAL A 20 -9.74 -17.60 -6.85
CA VAL A 20 -9.29 -16.59 -7.83
C VAL A 20 -8.42 -15.50 -7.22
N GLY A 21 -8.11 -15.60 -5.93
CA GLY A 21 -7.42 -14.58 -5.18
C GLY A 21 -8.27 -13.32 -4.93
N ASN A 22 -7.82 -12.47 -4.00
CA ASN A 22 -8.54 -11.25 -3.68
C ASN A 22 -8.66 -10.31 -4.87
N LYS A 23 -7.57 -10.10 -5.64
CA LYS A 23 -7.59 -9.19 -6.79
C LYS A 23 -8.54 -9.68 -7.89
N GLY A 24 -8.52 -10.97 -8.21
CA GLY A 24 -9.45 -11.57 -9.17
C GLY A 24 -10.90 -11.43 -8.74
N ALA A 25 -11.19 -11.71 -7.46
CA ALA A 25 -12.53 -11.56 -6.90
C ALA A 25 -13.05 -10.12 -6.96
N GLN A 26 -12.21 -9.13 -6.61
CA GLN A 26 -12.61 -7.71 -6.71
C GLN A 26 -12.86 -7.28 -8.16
N LEU A 27 -12.06 -7.75 -9.11
CA LEU A 27 -12.26 -7.45 -10.53
C LEU A 27 -13.56 -8.04 -11.07
N GLY A 28 -13.86 -9.29 -10.70
CA GLY A 28 -15.12 -9.94 -11.06
C GLY A 28 -16.33 -9.21 -10.47
N GLU A 29 -16.26 -8.86 -9.19
CA GLU A 29 -17.34 -8.12 -8.51
C GLU A 29 -17.58 -6.75 -9.15
N MET A 30 -16.50 -5.98 -9.39
CA MET A 30 -16.59 -4.69 -10.07
C MET A 30 -17.19 -4.82 -11.47
N SER A 31 -16.78 -5.83 -12.26
CA SER A 31 -17.37 -6.11 -13.57
C SER A 31 -18.85 -6.46 -13.45
N GLY A 32 -19.24 -7.29 -12.48
CA GLY A 32 -20.61 -7.73 -12.24
C GLY A 32 -21.56 -6.59 -11.87
N ILE A 33 -21.08 -5.60 -11.12
CA ILE A 33 -21.87 -4.41 -10.80
C ILE A 33 -21.79 -3.32 -11.88
N GLY A 34 -21.07 -3.53 -12.98
CA GLY A 34 -20.99 -2.57 -14.09
C GLY A 34 -20.07 -1.37 -13.83
N ILE A 35 -18.98 -1.55 -13.09
CA ILE A 35 -17.85 -0.61 -13.06
C ILE A 35 -17.04 -0.78 -14.36
N PRO A 36 -16.48 0.30 -14.95
CA PRO A 36 -15.67 0.22 -16.17
C PRO A 36 -14.31 -0.45 -15.93
N VAL A 37 -14.31 -1.77 -15.77
CA VAL A 37 -13.10 -2.58 -15.61
C VAL A 37 -12.61 -3.04 -16.99
N PRO A 38 -11.31 -2.90 -17.32
CA PRO A 38 -10.78 -3.49 -18.55
C PRO A 38 -10.99 -5.02 -18.54
N PRO A 39 -11.45 -5.63 -19.65
CA PRO A 39 -11.80 -7.04 -19.65
C PRO A 39 -10.55 -7.91 -19.45
N GLY A 40 -10.77 -9.09 -18.87
CA GLY A 40 -9.71 -10.01 -18.51
C GLY A 40 -10.25 -11.32 -17.95
N PHE A 41 -9.32 -12.14 -17.46
CA PHE A 41 -9.61 -13.41 -16.84
C PHE A 41 -8.60 -13.73 -15.73
N VAL A 42 -8.93 -14.70 -14.90
CA VAL A 42 -8.11 -15.16 -13.78
C VAL A 42 -7.79 -16.64 -13.95
N ILE A 43 -6.52 -16.97 -13.78
CA ILE A 43 -6.03 -18.35 -13.63
C ILE A 43 -5.97 -18.64 -12.13
N THR A 44 -6.60 -19.72 -11.70
CA THR A 44 -6.87 -20.00 -10.27
C THR A 44 -5.62 -20.22 -9.42
N THR A 45 -5.79 -20.07 -8.10
CA THR A 45 -4.82 -20.50 -7.08
C THR A 45 -4.54 -22.00 -7.16
N ARG A 46 -5.56 -22.81 -7.45
CA ARG A 46 -5.42 -24.26 -7.65
C ARG A 46 -4.48 -24.60 -8.82
N ALA A 47 -4.54 -23.86 -9.92
CA ALA A 47 -3.59 -23.99 -11.03
C ALA A 47 -2.15 -23.73 -10.57
N CYS A 48 -1.92 -22.73 -9.71
CA CYS A 48 -0.62 -22.48 -9.10
C CYS A 48 -0.16 -23.66 -8.24
N VAL A 49 -1.01 -24.19 -7.36
CA VAL A 49 -0.68 -25.34 -6.50
C VAL A 49 -0.32 -26.56 -7.34
N ASN A 50 -1.09 -26.83 -8.40
CA ASN A 50 -0.81 -27.93 -9.33
C ASN A 50 0.51 -27.74 -10.06
N TYR A 51 0.78 -26.52 -10.54
CA TYR A 51 2.07 -26.17 -11.16
C TYR A 51 3.22 -26.36 -10.16
N LEU A 52 3.09 -25.91 -8.91
CA LEU A 52 4.16 -26.01 -7.92
C LEU A 52 4.53 -27.47 -7.58
N LYS A 53 3.56 -28.39 -7.68
CA LYS A 53 3.76 -29.84 -7.52
C LYS A 53 4.40 -30.48 -8.76
N ARG A 54 3.96 -30.12 -9.97
CA ARG A 54 4.41 -30.75 -11.23
C ARG A 54 5.63 -30.10 -11.87
N LYS A 55 5.89 -28.84 -11.53
CA LYS A 55 6.87 -27.93 -12.17
C LYS A 55 6.63 -27.69 -13.66
N GLU A 56 5.40 -27.91 -14.13
CA GLU A 56 5.00 -27.70 -15.52
C GLU A 56 3.55 -27.20 -15.63
N ILE A 57 3.27 -26.41 -16.67
CA ILE A 57 1.91 -26.00 -17.02
C ILE A 57 1.34 -27.08 -17.96
N PRO A 58 0.31 -27.84 -17.54
CA PRO A 58 -0.25 -28.91 -18.37
C PRO A 58 -0.94 -28.34 -19.61
N ASP A 59 -0.92 -29.09 -20.71
CA ASP A 59 -1.50 -28.63 -21.99
C ASP A 59 -2.99 -28.31 -21.90
N SER A 60 -3.73 -28.93 -20.98
CA SER A 60 -5.11 -28.55 -20.74
C SER A 60 -5.26 -27.13 -20.20
N LEU A 61 -4.38 -26.71 -19.29
CA LEU A 61 -4.38 -25.35 -18.77
C LEU A 61 -3.95 -24.36 -19.87
N LYS A 62 -2.94 -24.72 -20.69
CA LYS A 62 -2.56 -23.90 -21.86
C LYS A 62 -3.74 -23.69 -22.81
N LYS A 63 -4.52 -24.74 -23.09
CA LYS A 63 -5.72 -24.66 -23.94
C LYS A 63 -6.79 -23.75 -23.33
N GLU A 64 -7.05 -23.85 -22.02
CA GLU A 64 -8.00 -22.96 -21.32
C GLU A 64 -7.56 -21.49 -21.38
N ILE A 65 -6.28 -21.20 -21.09
CA ILE A 65 -5.71 -19.85 -21.17
C ILE A 65 -5.86 -19.28 -22.59
N LEU A 66 -5.50 -20.06 -23.62
CA LEU A 66 -5.62 -19.62 -25.01
C LEU A 66 -7.08 -19.43 -25.45
N SER A 67 -8.01 -20.23 -24.92
CA SER A 67 -9.44 -20.04 -25.15
C SER A 67 -9.92 -18.72 -24.54
N ALA A 68 -9.53 -18.42 -23.29
CA ALA A 68 -9.87 -17.16 -22.64
C ALA A 68 -9.26 -15.95 -23.36
N MET A 69 -8.02 -16.08 -23.88
CA MET A 69 -7.40 -15.06 -24.73
C MET A 69 -8.20 -14.81 -26.01
N LYS A 70 -8.71 -15.85 -26.69
CA LYS A 70 -9.56 -15.67 -27.89
C LYS A 70 -10.87 -14.94 -27.58
N GLU A 71 -11.48 -15.23 -26.43
CA GLU A 71 -12.68 -14.48 -26.00
C GLU A 71 -12.33 -13.02 -25.69
N LEU A 72 -11.14 -12.76 -25.12
CA LEU A 72 -10.66 -11.41 -24.91
C LEU A 72 -10.41 -10.65 -26.22
N GLU A 73 -9.87 -11.32 -27.25
CA GLU A 73 -9.71 -10.76 -28.59
C GLU A 73 -11.07 -10.33 -29.18
N LYS A 74 -12.10 -11.18 -29.08
CA LYS A 74 -13.47 -10.87 -29.52
C LYS A 74 -14.03 -9.65 -28.80
N LYS A 75 -13.94 -9.61 -27.47
CA LYS A 75 -14.46 -8.50 -26.63
C LYS A 75 -13.78 -7.17 -26.94
N THR A 76 -12.47 -7.19 -27.13
CA THR A 76 -11.67 -5.98 -27.36
C THR A 76 -11.63 -5.56 -28.83
N LYS A 77 -12.03 -6.44 -29.75
CA LYS A 77 -11.84 -6.30 -31.20
C LYS A 77 -10.36 -6.06 -31.55
N ARG A 78 -9.45 -6.64 -30.78
CA ARG A 78 -7.99 -6.62 -30.99
C ARG A 78 -7.47 -8.05 -31.03
N LYS A 79 -6.29 -8.28 -31.61
CA LYS A 79 -5.74 -9.62 -31.76
C LYS A 79 -4.36 -9.74 -31.11
N PHE A 80 -4.18 -10.75 -30.27
CA PHE A 80 -2.96 -11.00 -29.52
C PHE A 80 -1.85 -11.42 -30.49
N GLY A 81 -0.81 -10.58 -30.60
CA GLY A 81 0.27 -10.74 -31.58
C GLY A 81 0.01 -10.17 -32.97
N SER A 82 -1.06 -9.40 -33.18
CA SER A 82 -1.30 -8.74 -34.46
C SER A 82 -0.36 -7.56 -34.70
N ALA A 83 0.25 -7.50 -35.88
CA ALA A 83 1.11 -6.41 -36.32
C ALA A 83 0.33 -5.12 -36.66
N GLU A 84 -1.00 -5.19 -36.78
CA GLU A 84 -1.85 -4.05 -37.15
C GLU A 84 -2.69 -3.57 -35.97
N ASN A 85 -3.26 -4.50 -35.21
CA ASN A 85 -4.16 -4.20 -34.10
C ASN A 85 -3.84 -5.07 -32.87
N PRO A 86 -2.70 -4.79 -32.20
CA PRO A 86 -2.21 -5.61 -31.11
C PRO A 86 -3.12 -5.53 -29.89
N LEU A 87 -3.54 -6.69 -29.39
CA LEU A 87 -4.01 -6.83 -28.01
C LEU A 87 -2.79 -6.94 -27.09
N LEU A 88 -2.70 -6.04 -26.11
CA LEU A 88 -1.68 -6.08 -25.06
C LEU A 88 -2.37 -6.35 -23.73
N VAL A 89 -1.71 -7.13 -22.86
CA VAL A 89 -2.24 -7.50 -21.54
C VAL A 89 -1.24 -7.23 -20.44
N SER A 90 -1.75 -7.01 -19.23
CA SER A 90 -1.01 -7.08 -17.98
C SER A 90 -1.17 -8.46 -17.35
N ILE A 91 -0.12 -8.92 -16.68
CA ILE A 91 -0.11 -10.13 -15.87
C ILE A 91 0.18 -9.70 -14.43
N ARG A 92 -0.78 -9.95 -13.54
CA ARG A 92 -0.72 -9.52 -12.14
C ARG A 92 -1.01 -10.70 -11.23
N SER A 93 -0.19 -10.90 -10.21
CA SER A 93 -0.48 -11.87 -9.16
C SER A 93 -1.69 -11.46 -8.30
N GLY A 94 -2.40 -12.42 -7.72
CA GLY A 94 -3.44 -12.20 -6.74
C GLY A 94 -3.59 -13.36 -5.78
N ALA A 95 -3.05 -13.25 -4.57
CA ALA A 95 -3.28 -14.22 -3.52
C ALA A 95 -4.64 -13.96 -2.82
N PRO A 96 -5.23 -14.95 -2.13
CA PRO A 96 -6.45 -14.74 -1.35
C PRO A 96 -6.25 -13.71 -0.23
N VAL A 97 -5.07 -13.67 0.37
CA VAL A 97 -4.70 -12.64 1.35
C VAL A 97 -3.85 -11.57 0.67
N SER A 98 -4.08 -10.30 1.01
CA SER A 98 -3.31 -9.20 0.43
C SER A 98 -1.85 -9.24 0.90
N MET A 99 -0.92 -9.22 -0.05
CA MET A 99 0.53 -9.18 0.20
C MET A 99 1.13 -7.96 -0.55
N PRO A 100 0.96 -6.73 -0.03
CA PRO A 100 1.41 -5.51 -0.72
C PRO A 100 2.92 -5.51 -0.97
N GLY A 101 3.35 -5.18 -2.19
CA GLY A 101 4.76 -5.08 -2.57
C GLY A 101 5.52 -6.42 -2.66
N MET A 102 4.83 -7.55 -2.51
CA MET A 102 5.48 -8.87 -2.44
C MET A 102 5.48 -9.63 -3.76
N MET A 103 4.67 -9.21 -4.73
CA MET A 103 4.46 -9.96 -5.96
C MET A 103 4.49 -9.05 -7.18
N ASP A 104 5.06 -9.59 -8.25
CA ASP A 104 5.41 -8.83 -9.44
C ASP A 104 4.20 -8.60 -10.37
N THR A 105 4.28 -7.51 -11.15
CA THR A 105 3.32 -7.17 -12.20
C THR A 105 4.10 -7.00 -13.49
N ILE A 106 3.63 -7.60 -14.59
CA ILE A 106 4.20 -7.42 -15.92
C ILE A 106 3.17 -6.66 -16.74
N LEU A 107 3.55 -5.50 -17.28
CA LEU A 107 2.69 -4.72 -18.18
C LEU A 107 3.08 -4.96 -19.64
N ASN A 108 2.20 -4.55 -20.55
CA ASN A 108 2.50 -4.47 -21.99
C ASN A 108 2.86 -5.81 -22.67
N LEU A 109 2.46 -6.94 -22.09
CA LEU A 109 2.74 -8.27 -22.64
C LEU A 109 2.04 -8.44 -23.99
N GLY A 110 2.79 -8.95 -24.97
CA GLY A 110 2.38 -9.07 -26.37
C GLY A 110 3.16 -8.14 -27.32
N LEU A 111 4.07 -7.32 -26.78
CA LEU A 111 4.97 -6.50 -27.60
C LEU A 111 6.13 -7.32 -28.18
N ASN A 112 6.40 -7.07 -29.46
CA ASN A 112 7.54 -7.55 -30.24
C ASN A 112 7.80 -6.55 -31.39
N ASP A 113 8.79 -6.82 -32.25
CA ASP A 113 9.14 -5.91 -33.36
C ASP A 113 8.04 -5.66 -34.38
N LYS A 114 7.06 -6.56 -34.47
CA LYS A 114 5.92 -6.43 -35.37
C LYS A 114 4.78 -5.68 -34.68
N THR A 115 4.42 -6.07 -33.46
CA THR A 115 3.29 -5.48 -32.73
C THR A 115 3.58 -4.07 -32.24
N VAL A 116 4.85 -3.69 -31.97
CA VAL A 116 5.21 -2.30 -31.64
C VAL A 116 4.91 -1.35 -32.79
N LYS A 117 5.12 -1.78 -34.03
CA LYS A 117 4.78 -0.98 -35.23
C LYS A 117 3.27 -0.82 -35.37
N GLY A 118 2.51 -1.87 -35.07
CA GLY A 118 1.05 -1.80 -34.99
C GLY A 118 0.58 -0.80 -33.94
N LEU A 119 1.16 -0.88 -32.73
CA LEU A 119 0.88 0.06 -31.66
C LEU A 119 1.16 1.50 -32.10
N ALA A 120 2.34 1.78 -32.66
CA ALA A 120 2.72 3.11 -33.15
C ALA A 120 1.71 3.67 -34.18
N LYS A 121 1.25 2.84 -35.12
CA LYS A 121 0.26 3.22 -36.14
C LYS A 121 -1.09 3.54 -35.51
N GLN A 122 -1.55 2.72 -34.57
CA GLN A 122 -2.86 2.88 -33.93
C GLN A 122 -2.92 4.12 -33.05
N THR A 123 -1.84 4.40 -32.34
CA THR A 123 -1.76 5.53 -31.41
C THR A 123 -1.36 6.82 -32.12
N LYS A 124 -0.87 6.73 -33.37
CA LYS A 124 -0.21 7.82 -34.09
C LYS A 124 0.90 8.46 -33.25
N ASN A 125 1.53 7.65 -32.39
CA ASN A 125 2.51 8.08 -31.41
C ASN A 125 3.60 7.01 -31.33
N GLU A 126 4.60 7.16 -32.20
CA GLU A 126 5.71 6.22 -32.30
C GLU A 126 6.59 6.24 -31.05
N TRP A 127 6.80 7.44 -30.47
CA TRP A 127 7.51 7.60 -29.21
C TRP A 127 6.89 6.73 -28.11
N PHE A 128 5.57 6.84 -27.91
CA PHE A 128 4.83 6.04 -26.93
C PHE A 128 4.99 4.53 -27.16
N ALA A 129 4.93 4.08 -28.42
CA ALA A 129 5.02 2.66 -28.72
C ALA A 129 6.40 2.09 -28.33
N TYR A 130 7.49 2.81 -28.65
CA TYR A 130 8.84 2.37 -28.29
C TYR A 130 9.15 2.56 -26.79
N ASP A 131 8.60 3.59 -26.13
CA ASP A 131 8.67 3.72 -24.67
C ASP A 131 7.99 2.52 -23.98
N THR A 132 6.78 2.18 -24.44
CA THR A 132 6.03 1.01 -23.96
C THR A 132 6.80 -0.30 -24.20
N TYR A 133 7.48 -0.41 -25.34
CA TYR A 133 8.26 -1.60 -25.67
C TYR A 133 9.53 -1.73 -24.83
N ARG A 134 10.32 -0.67 -24.61
CA ARG A 134 11.47 -0.74 -23.70
C ARG A 134 11.05 -1.12 -22.28
N ARG A 135 9.92 -0.59 -21.78
CA ARG A 135 9.38 -0.89 -20.46
C ARG A 135 8.97 -2.35 -20.36
N PHE A 136 8.30 -2.89 -21.39
CA PHE A 136 8.01 -4.32 -21.47
C PHE A 136 9.28 -5.17 -21.38
N ILE A 137 10.33 -4.84 -22.15
CA ILE A 137 11.56 -5.62 -22.17
C ILE A 137 12.25 -5.60 -20.80
N GLN A 138 12.34 -4.43 -20.17
CA GLN A 138 12.91 -4.28 -18.83
C GLN A 138 12.14 -5.09 -17.79
N MET A 139 10.81 -4.93 -17.71
CA MET A 139 9.97 -5.64 -16.74
C MET A 139 9.98 -7.15 -16.96
N PHE A 140 9.86 -7.60 -18.21
CA PHE A 140 9.90 -9.03 -18.53
C PHE A 140 11.29 -9.61 -18.26
N GLY A 141 12.35 -8.88 -18.61
CA GLY A 141 13.73 -9.26 -18.33
C GLY A 141 14.01 -9.38 -16.82
N SER A 142 13.54 -8.45 -16.01
CA SER A 142 13.77 -8.48 -14.57
C SER A 142 12.93 -9.53 -13.86
N ILE A 143 11.63 -9.59 -14.15
CA ILE A 143 10.69 -10.45 -13.42
C ILE A 143 10.73 -11.90 -13.93
N VAL A 144 10.69 -12.09 -15.25
CA VAL A 144 10.55 -13.43 -15.85
C VAL A 144 11.91 -14.09 -16.05
N LEU A 145 12.92 -13.32 -16.47
CA LEU A 145 14.27 -13.84 -16.73
C LEU A 145 15.24 -13.64 -15.55
N GLY A 146 14.85 -12.91 -14.50
CA GLY A 146 15.68 -12.70 -13.31
C GLY A 146 16.89 -11.78 -13.53
N ILE A 147 16.85 -10.93 -14.57
CA ILE A 147 17.96 -10.04 -14.92
C ILE A 147 17.90 -8.76 -14.07
N SER A 148 19.05 -8.31 -13.54
CA SER A 148 19.09 -7.09 -12.73
C SER A 148 18.62 -5.85 -13.50
N GLU A 149 17.67 -5.10 -12.91
CA GLU A 149 17.14 -3.83 -13.45
C GLU A 149 18.24 -2.80 -13.74
N LYS A 150 19.31 -2.79 -12.91
CA LYS A 150 20.47 -1.91 -13.10
C LYS A 150 21.09 -2.01 -14.49
N LYS A 151 21.05 -3.18 -15.13
CA LYS A 151 21.59 -3.35 -16.50
C LYS A 151 20.79 -2.54 -17.51
N PHE A 152 19.47 -2.50 -17.36
CA PHE A 152 18.58 -1.72 -18.22
C PHE A 152 18.70 -0.22 -17.90
N ASP A 153 18.69 0.15 -16.61
CA ASP A 153 18.84 1.54 -16.18
C ASP A 153 20.14 2.16 -16.71
N ASN A 154 21.25 1.42 -16.68
CA ASN A 154 22.53 1.89 -17.21
C ASN A 154 22.46 2.24 -18.72
N VAL A 155 21.74 1.45 -19.52
CA VAL A 155 21.55 1.72 -20.94
C VAL A 155 20.69 2.96 -21.15
N LEU A 156 19.62 3.12 -20.38
CA LEU A 156 18.74 4.29 -20.46
C LEU A 156 19.47 5.58 -20.04
N GLU A 157 20.22 5.54 -18.93
CA GLU A 157 21.03 6.66 -18.45
C GLU A 157 22.12 7.04 -19.45
N LYS A 158 22.76 6.06 -20.09
CA LYS A 158 23.73 6.31 -21.16
C LYS A 158 23.08 7.04 -22.33
N ARG A 159 21.91 6.57 -22.79
CA ARG A 159 21.16 7.22 -23.88
C ARG A 159 20.77 8.66 -23.52
N LYS A 160 20.29 8.89 -22.29
CA LYS A 160 19.95 10.25 -21.82
C LYS A 160 21.15 11.19 -21.85
N LYS A 161 22.31 10.73 -21.40
CA LYS A 161 23.55 11.52 -21.44
C LYS A 161 23.99 11.84 -22.88
N GLU A 162 23.92 10.86 -23.78
CA GLU A 162 24.23 11.06 -25.21
C GLU A 162 23.34 12.11 -25.86
N GLU A 163 22.05 12.14 -25.51
CA GLU A 163 21.07 13.09 -26.06
C GLU A 163 20.91 14.38 -25.23
N LYS A 164 21.69 14.53 -24.15
CA LYS A 164 21.57 15.64 -23.17
C LYS A 164 20.15 15.79 -22.59
N ALA A 165 19.39 14.70 -22.56
CA ALA A 165 18.05 14.62 -21.99
C ALA A 165 18.13 14.60 -20.46
N LYS A 166 17.33 15.44 -19.79
CA LYS A 166 17.20 15.47 -18.33
C LYS A 166 16.21 14.43 -17.81
N THR A 167 15.20 14.14 -18.62
CA THR A 167 14.12 13.19 -18.28
C THR A 167 13.99 12.11 -19.35
N ASP A 168 13.38 10.98 -19.00
CA ASP A 168 13.14 9.88 -19.95
C ASP A 168 12.23 10.32 -21.12
N GLN A 169 11.39 11.33 -20.89
CA GLN A 169 10.44 11.90 -21.86
C GLN A 169 11.14 12.74 -22.95
N GLU A 170 12.34 13.24 -22.66
CA GLU A 170 13.15 14.02 -23.60
C GLU A 170 13.98 13.15 -24.55
N ILE A 171 13.99 11.82 -24.36
CA ILE A 171 14.66 10.90 -25.28
C ILE A 171 13.91 10.88 -26.62
N SER A 172 14.63 11.03 -27.72
CA SER A 172 14.05 10.98 -29.07
C SER A 172 13.47 9.60 -29.43
N VAL A 173 12.65 9.53 -30.48
CA VAL A 173 12.12 8.25 -31.01
C VAL A 173 13.26 7.34 -31.46
N GLU A 174 14.25 7.90 -32.14
CA GLU A 174 15.46 7.20 -32.59
C GLU A 174 16.27 6.70 -31.39
N GLY A 175 16.35 7.51 -30.33
CA GLY A 175 16.97 7.14 -29.06
C GLY A 175 16.29 5.93 -28.41
N LEU A 176 14.95 5.95 -28.33
CA LEU A 176 14.18 4.83 -27.78
C LEU A 176 14.31 3.56 -28.62
N LYS A 177 14.35 3.66 -29.95
CA LYS A 177 14.62 2.52 -30.84
C LYS A 177 15.97 1.88 -30.53
N LYS A 178 17.02 2.68 -30.37
CA LYS A 178 18.36 2.19 -29.96
C LYS A 178 18.35 1.58 -28.56
N VAL A 179 17.62 2.17 -27.61
CA VAL A 179 17.45 1.60 -26.27
C VAL A 179 16.80 0.22 -26.34
N VAL A 180 15.75 0.05 -27.16
CA VAL A 180 15.11 -1.24 -27.39
C VAL A 180 16.10 -2.26 -27.96
N GLU A 181 16.90 -1.88 -28.95
CA GLU A 181 17.94 -2.76 -29.51
C GLU A 181 18.98 -3.18 -28.46
N ASP A 182 19.44 -2.25 -27.63
CA ASP A 182 20.40 -2.53 -26.57
C ASP A 182 19.77 -3.38 -25.45
N TYR A 183 18.51 -3.15 -25.10
CA TYR A 183 17.76 -3.96 -24.14
C TYR A 183 17.59 -5.40 -24.62
N LYS A 184 17.40 -5.62 -25.93
CA LYS A 184 17.33 -6.97 -26.52
C LYS A 184 18.65 -7.73 -26.45
N LYS A 185 19.79 -7.03 -26.45
CA LYS A 185 21.11 -7.65 -26.20
C LYS A 185 21.25 -8.10 -24.75
N ILE A 186 20.57 -7.43 -23.82
CA ILE A 186 20.55 -7.79 -22.39
C ILE A 186 19.58 -8.96 -22.14
N ALA A 187 18.40 -8.93 -22.74
CA ALA A 187 17.32 -9.89 -22.50
C ALA A 187 16.76 -10.45 -23.81
N SER A 188 16.96 -11.75 -24.02
CA SER A 188 16.38 -12.48 -25.15
C SER A 188 14.93 -12.88 -24.83
N ILE A 189 13.98 -12.05 -25.27
CA ILE A 189 12.54 -12.26 -25.07
C ILE A 189 11.97 -12.96 -26.30
N PRO A 190 11.12 -13.99 -26.15
CA PRO A 190 10.49 -14.64 -27.29
C PRO A 190 9.61 -13.68 -28.08
N ASP A 191 9.69 -13.70 -29.40
CA ASP A 191 8.81 -12.91 -30.26
C ASP A 191 7.35 -13.40 -30.25
N ASP A 192 7.12 -14.69 -29.99
CA ASP A 192 5.77 -15.27 -29.91
C ASP A 192 5.07 -14.83 -28.61
N PRO A 193 4.00 -14.02 -28.68
CA PRO A 193 3.26 -13.56 -27.51
C PRO A 193 2.69 -14.69 -26.66
N LYS A 194 2.38 -15.85 -27.25
CA LYS A 194 1.88 -17.01 -26.47
C LYS A 194 2.97 -17.57 -25.57
N LYS A 195 4.21 -17.63 -26.06
CA LYS A 195 5.36 -18.02 -25.24
C LYS A 195 5.61 -16.99 -24.13
N GLN A 196 5.57 -15.69 -24.46
CA GLN A 196 5.65 -14.63 -23.45
C GLN A 196 4.60 -14.83 -22.34
N LEU A 197 3.35 -15.09 -22.73
CA LEU A 197 2.24 -15.31 -21.80
C LEU A 197 2.49 -16.50 -20.87
N PHE A 198 2.87 -17.66 -21.41
CA PHE A 198 3.12 -18.83 -20.57
C PHE A 198 4.30 -18.65 -19.63
N MET A 199 5.39 -18.02 -20.10
CA MET A 199 6.55 -17.69 -19.25
C MET A 199 6.17 -16.71 -18.13
N ALA A 200 5.33 -15.72 -18.42
CA ALA A 200 4.85 -14.78 -17.40
C ALA A 200 3.94 -15.45 -16.36
N VAL A 201 3.02 -16.33 -16.79
CA VAL A 201 2.20 -17.14 -15.87
C VAL A 201 3.09 -18.01 -14.97
N GLU A 202 4.09 -18.64 -15.56
CA GLU A 202 5.04 -19.48 -14.84
C GLU A 202 5.85 -18.66 -13.81
N ALA A 203 6.31 -17.47 -14.18
CA ALA A 203 7.02 -16.56 -13.28
C ALA A 203 6.16 -16.15 -12.08
N VAL A 204 4.87 -15.86 -12.28
CA VAL A 204 3.94 -15.56 -11.18
C VAL A 204 3.73 -16.78 -10.27
N PHE A 205 3.61 -17.99 -10.82
CA PHE A 205 3.51 -19.18 -9.98
C PHE A 205 4.79 -19.44 -9.18
N LYS A 206 5.97 -19.23 -9.79
CA LYS A 206 7.27 -19.33 -9.10
C LYS A 206 7.43 -18.29 -8.00
N SER A 207 6.92 -17.07 -8.20
CA SER A 207 7.06 -15.98 -7.23
C SER A 207 6.39 -16.27 -5.88
N TRP A 208 5.38 -17.14 -5.85
CA TRP A 208 4.77 -17.62 -4.60
C TRP A 208 5.80 -18.22 -3.63
N ASN A 209 6.85 -18.85 -4.14
CA ASN A 209 7.90 -19.50 -3.35
C ASN A 209 9.20 -18.69 -3.28
N ASN A 210 9.20 -17.42 -3.71
CA ASN A 210 10.38 -16.57 -3.55
C ASN A 210 10.65 -16.30 -2.05
N LYS A 211 11.89 -15.89 -1.73
CA LYS A 211 12.32 -15.67 -0.34
C LYS A 211 11.46 -14.62 0.38
N ARG A 212 11.06 -13.55 -0.32
CA ARG A 212 10.28 -12.44 0.25
C ARG A 212 8.86 -12.89 0.63
N ALA A 213 8.19 -13.59 -0.27
CA ALA A 213 6.83 -14.11 -0.09
C ALA A 213 6.77 -15.15 1.04
N ARG A 214 7.73 -16.07 1.12
CA ARG A 214 7.81 -17.05 2.23
C ARG A 214 8.00 -16.37 3.58
N ASN A 215 8.93 -15.41 3.66
CA ASN A 215 9.18 -14.67 4.89
C ASN A 215 7.94 -13.88 5.34
N TYR A 216 7.26 -13.21 4.40
CA TYR A 216 6.03 -12.48 4.69
C TYR A 216 4.93 -13.41 5.21
N ARG A 217 4.70 -14.57 4.56
CA ARG A 217 3.71 -15.54 5.03
C ARG A 217 4.02 -16.08 6.41
N LYS A 218 5.28 -16.44 6.69
CA LYS A 218 5.71 -16.90 8.02
C LYS A 218 5.46 -15.83 9.09
N TYR A 219 5.80 -14.58 8.79
CA TYR A 219 5.58 -13.45 9.70
C TYR A 219 4.09 -13.18 9.97
N GLN A 220 3.23 -13.36 8.96
CA GLN A 220 1.79 -13.14 9.05
C GLN A 220 0.98 -14.39 9.43
N GLY A 221 1.63 -15.53 9.70
CA GLY A 221 0.96 -16.80 10.01
C GLY A 221 0.10 -17.36 8.87
N LEU A 222 0.46 -17.10 7.60
CA LEU A 222 -0.32 -17.52 6.43
C LEU A 222 0.08 -18.93 5.93
N PRO A 223 -0.87 -19.75 5.45
CA PRO A 223 -0.58 -21.08 4.95
C PRO A 223 0.20 -21.05 3.61
N ASP A 224 1.10 -22.02 3.42
CA ASP A 224 1.95 -22.13 2.23
C ASP A 224 1.25 -22.80 1.03
N ASP A 225 0.20 -23.58 1.28
CA ASP A 225 -0.48 -24.44 0.29
C ASP A 225 -1.61 -23.75 -0.47
N VAL A 226 -1.86 -22.47 -0.20
CA VAL A 226 -2.93 -21.68 -0.85
C VAL A 226 -2.57 -21.31 -2.29
N GLY A 227 -1.30 -21.02 -2.57
CA GLY A 227 -0.85 -20.53 -3.88
C GLY A 227 -1.31 -19.10 -4.21
N THR A 228 -1.06 -18.68 -5.46
CA THR A 228 -1.47 -17.36 -5.97
C THR A 228 -2.21 -17.49 -7.29
N ALA A 229 -3.22 -16.66 -7.52
CA ALA A 229 -3.89 -16.57 -8.81
C ALA A 229 -3.11 -15.66 -9.77
N VAL A 230 -3.36 -15.82 -11.07
CA VAL A 230 -2.81 -14.93 -12.11
C VAL A 230 -3.94 -14.21 -12.80
N VAL A 231 -3.98 -12.89 -12.66
CA VAL A 231 -4.92 -12.00 -13.32
C VAL A 231 -4.31 -11.55 -14.65
N VAL A 232 -4.95 -11.91 -15.75
CA VAL A 232 -4.64 -11.44 -17.11
C VAL A 232 -5.66 -10.38 -17.48
N GLN A 233 -5.24 -9.14 -17.68
CA GLN A 233 -6.15 -8.03 -17.96
C GLN A 233 -5.68 -7.21 -19.17
N THR A 234 -6.61 -6.80 -20.02
CA THR A 234 -6.34 -5.91 -21.16
C THR A 234 -5.65 -4.62 -20.70
N MET A 235 -4.60 -4.21 -21.40
CA MET A 235 -3.91 -2.95 -21.13
C MET A 235 -4.79 -1.74 -21.45
N VAL A 236 -4.73 -0.77 -20.55
CA VAL A 236 -5.22 0.59 -20.75
C VAL A 236 -4.07 1.54 -20.43
N PHE A 237 -3.87 2.53 -21.27
CA PHE A 237 -2.69 3.40 -21.27
C PHE A 237 -3.04 4.79 -20.76
N GLY A 238 -2.50 5.15 -19.60
CA GLY A 238 -2.56 6.52 -19.07
C GLY A 238 -1.52 7.46 -19.69
N ASN A 239 -0.59 6.93 -20.49
CA ASN A 239 0.52 7.63 -21.13
C ASN A 239 0.38 7.73 -22.65
N LEU A 240 -0.86 7.65 -23.16
CA LEU A 240 -1.11 7.57 -24.60
C LEU A 240 -1.11 8.95 -25.27
N ASP A 241 -1.78 9.93 -24.64
CA ASP A 241 -1.95 11.29 -25.13
C ASP A 241 -2.27 12.25 -23.97
N ASP A 242 -2.45 13.53 -24.28
CA ASP A 242 -2.81 14.57 -23.31
C ASP A 242 -4.22 14.43 -22.74
N LYS A 243 -5.00 13.46 -23.23
CA LYS A 243 -6.32 13.07 -22.70
C LYS A 243 -6.26 11.80 -21.87
N SER A 244 -5.05 11.38 -21.50
CA SER A 244 -4.79 10.16 -20.75
C SER A 244 -4.05 10.45 -19.45
N GLY A 245 -4.27 9.60 -18.46
CA GLY A 245 -3.63 9.70 -17.15
C GLY A 245 -3.89 8.48 -16.29
N THR A 246 -3.30 8.44 -15.12
CA THR A 246 -3.49 7.37 -14.14
C THR A 246 -3.50 7.97 -12.74
N GLY A 247 -4.15 7.30 -11.80
CA GLY A 247 -4.29 7.82 -10.45
C GLY A 247 -4.71 6.77 -9.43
N VAL A 248 -4.59 7.17 -8.17
CA VAL A 248 -5.09 6.46 -7.01
C VAL A 248 -6.06 7.38 -6.29
N ALA A 249 -7.24 6.88 -5.95
CA ALA A 249 -8.28 7.65 -5.29
C ALA A 249 -8.96 6.86 -4.17
N PHE A 250 -9.27 7.55 -3.08
CA PHE A 250 -10.05 7.09 -1.96
C PHE A 250 -11.44 7.71 -2.00
N THR A 251 -12.47 6.95 -1.63
CA THR A 251 -13.87 7.46 -1.61
C THR A 251 -14.10 8.47 -0.49
N ARG A 252 -13.24 8.46 0.55
CA ARG A 252 -13.18 9.43 1.65
C ARG A 252 -11.72 9.72 1.96
N ASN A 253 -11.44 10.85 2.60
CA ASN A 253 -10.09 11.20 3.03
C ASN A 253 -9.57 10.18 4.07
N PRO A 254 -8.49 9.42 3.79
CA PRO A 254 -8.00 8.37 4.68
C PRO A 254 -7.30 8.90 5.94
N ALA A 255 -6.97 10.20 5.99
CA ALA A 255 -6.34 10.84 7.13
C ALA A 255 -7.35 11.47 8.10
N THR A 256 -8.40 12.10 7.57
CA THR A 256 -9.38 12.84 8.38
C THR A 256 -10.75 12.17 8.47
N GLY A 257 -11.06 11.24 7.56
CA GLY A 257 -12.37 10.61 7.44
C GLY A 257 -13.42 11.43 6.69
N LYS A 258 -13.09 12.66 6.27
CA LYS A 258 -14.02 13.55 5.55
C LYS A 258 -14.52 12.89 4.25
N LYS A 259 -15.82 12.99 4.00
CA LYS A 259 -16.46 12.48 2.78
C LYS A 259 -16.16 13.38 1.57
N GLU A 260 -15.03 13.12 0.94
CA GLU A 260 -14.61 13.72 -0.31
C GLU A 260 -13.72 12.74 -1.07
N ILE A 261 -13.71 12.82 -2.40
CA ILE A 261 -12.74 12.03 -3.17
C ILE A 261 -11.34 12.58 -2.92
N TYR A 262 -10.47 11.72 -2.42
CA TYR A 262 -9.12 12.09 -2.01
C TYR A 262 -8.09 11.26 -2.77
N GLY A 263 -6.95 11.82 -3.14
CA GLY A 263 -5.89 11.06 -3.79
C GLY A 263 -5.18 11.88 -4.84
N GLU A 264 -4.48 11.17 -5.71
CA GLU A 264 -3.47 11.74 -6.60
C GLU A 264 -3.55 11.14 -8.00
N PHE A 265 -3.16 11.93 -9.01
CA PHE A 265 -3.10 11.48 -10.39
C PHE A 265 -1.96 12.15 -11.17
N LEU A 266 -1.56 11.51 -12.27
CA LEU A 266 -0.60 12.03 -13.23
C LEU A 266 -1.20 11.96 -14.65
N LEU A 267 -1.03 13.04 -15.41
CA LEU A 267 -1.30 13.05 -16.84
C LEU A 267 -0.13 12.44 -17.61
N ASN A 268 -0.46 11.78 -18.71
CA ASN A 268 0.50 11.15 -19.62
C ASN A 268 1.52 10.28 -18.84
N ALA A 269 1.01 9.29 -18.09
CA ALA A 269 1.77 8.48 -17.14
C ALA A 269 1.22 7.04 -17.00
N GLN A 270 2.04 6.12 -16.50
CA GLN A 270 1.61 4.80 -16.05
C GLN A 270 1.63 4.70 -14.52
N GLY A 271 0.93 3.72 -13.94
CA GLY A 271 0.83 3.59 -12.48
C GLY A 271 2.19 3.47 -11.78
N GLU A 272 3.21 2.95 -12.46
CA GLU A 272 4.59 2.91 -11.97
C GLU A 272 5.18 4.31 -11.70
N ASP A 273 4.80 5.32 -12.48
CA ASP A 273 5.29 6.69 -12.30
C ASP A 273 4.72 7.33 -11.02
N ILE A 274 3.55 6.87 -10.56
CA ILE A 274 2.98 7.26 -9.25
C ILE A 274 3.75 6.57 -8.12
N VAL A 275 3.97 5.26 -8.23
CA VAL A 275 4.63 4.46 -7.17
C VAL A 275 6.11 4.85 -7.01
N SER A 276 6.80 5.16 -8.10
CA SER A 276 8.22 5.51 -8.08
C SER A 276 8.54 6.89 -7.50
N GLY A 277 7.54 7.79 -7.41
CA GLY A 277 7.72 9.15 -6.89
C GLY A 277 8.64 10.05 -7.71
N LYS A 278 9.05 9.63 -8.92
CA LYS A 278 9.93 10.42 -9.81
C LYS A 278 9.25 11.69 -10.33
N ARG A 279 7.91 11.69 -10.42
CA ARG A 279 7.09 12.82 -10.84
C ARG A 279 6.20 13.25 -9.68
N THR A 280 6.03 14.55 -9.53
CA THR A 280 5.09 15.12 -8.54
C THR A 280 3.65 14.92 -9.03
N PRO A 281 2.83 14.14 -8.34
CA PRO A 281 1.44 13.96 -8.71
C PRO A 281 0.60 15.19 -8.37
N GLN A 282 -0.55 15.31 -9.04
CA GLN A 282 -1.56 16.34 -8.76
C GLN A 282 -2.70 15.76 -7.91
N PRO A 283 -3.35 16.53 -7.04
CA PRO A 283 -4.53 16.08 -6.32
C PRO A 283 -5.67 15.69 -7.27
N VAL A 284 -6.37 14.57 -7.01
CA VAL A 284 -7.51 14.09 -7.83
C VAL A 284 -8.59 15.17 -8.02
N ALA A 285 -8.76 16.08 -7.06
CA ALA A 285 -9.67 17.22 -7.18
C ALA A 285 -9.37 18.11 -8.41
N ALA A 286 -8.11 18.20 -8.87
CA ALA A 286 -7.75 18.97 -10.06
C ALA A 286 -8.29 18.37 -11.36
N LEU A 287 -8.67 17.08 -11.39
CA LEU A 287 -9.38 16.48 -12.53
C LEU A 287 -10.70 17.20 -12.83
N LYS A 288 -11.34 17.84 -11.84
CA LYS A 288 -12.55 18.63 -12.07
C LYS A 288 -12.33 19.76 -13.09
N LYS A 289 -11.12 20.32 -13.14
CA LYS A 289 -10.73 21.37 -14.09
C LYS A 289 -10.25 20.78 -15.42
N VAL A 290 -9.43 19.73 -15.37
CA VAL A 290 -8.78 19.16 -16.57
C VAL A 290 -9.73 18.25 -17.36
N PHE A 291 -10.43 17.33 -16.68
CA PHE A 291 -11.38 16.38 -17.28
C PHE A 291 -12.70 16.32 -16.48
N PRO A 292 -13.56 17.34 -16.56
CA PRO A 292 -14.77 17.43 -15.75
C PRO A 292 -15.71 16.22 -15.91
N LYS A 293 -15.84 15.69 -17.12
CA LYS A 293 -16.66 14.50 -17.40
C LYS A 293 -16.11 13.26 -16.70
N VAL A 294 -14.80 13.04 -16.78
CA VAL A 294 -14.13 11.90 -16.14
C VAL A 294 -14.17 12.02 -14.62
N TYR A 295 -13.97 13.23 -14.07
CA TYR A 295 -14.11 13.46 -12.64
C TYR A 295 -15.51 13.09 -12.12
N ASN A 296 -16.56 13.51 -12.83
CA ASN A 296 -17.94 13.16 -12.45
C ASN A 296 -18.21 11.65 -12.56
N GLU A 297 -17.66 10.97 -13.58
CA GLU A 297 -17.73 9.51 -13.72
C GLU A 297 -16.99 8.80 -12.57
N LEU A 298 -15.82 9.32 -12.18
CA LEU A 298 -15.02 8.80 -11.07
C LEU A 298 -15.77 8.96 -9.73
N VAL A 299 -16.39 10.12 -9.47
CA VAL A 299 -17.20 10.33 -8.26
C VAL A 299 -18.40 9.37 -8.21
N LYS A 300 -19.14 9.21 -9.32
CA LYS A 300 -20.24 8.24 -9.38
C LYS A 300 -19.77 6.80 -9.17
N THR A 301 -18.62 6.45 -9.73
CA THR A 301 -17.99 5.14 -9.54
C THR A 301 -17.58 4.92 -8.10
N ALA A 302 -16.96 5.93 -7.47
CA ALA A 302 -16.57 5.94 -6.06
C ALA A 302 -17.77 5.71 -5.14
N GLU A 303 -18.88 6.43 -5.37
CA GLU A 303 -20.13 6.26 -4.61
C GLU A 303 -20.74 4.87 -4.79
N LYS A 304 -20.73 4.34 -6.01
CA LYS A 304 -21.26 3.00 -6.29
C LYS A 304 -20.45 1.91 -5.60
N LEU A 305 -19.13 2.03 -5.64
CA LEU A 305 -18.21 1.14 -4.94
C LEU A 305 -18.38 1.24 -3.42
N GLU A 306 -18.41 2.45 -2.85
CA GLU A 306 -18.61 2.64 -1.42
C GLU A 306 -19.96 2.06 -0.94
N LYS A 307 -21.04 2.27 -1.71
CA LYS A 307 -22.36 1.71 -1.42
C LYS A 307 -22.36 0.18 -1.48
N HIS A 308 -21.77 -0.38 -2.53
CA HIS A 308 -21.75 -1.82 -2.75
C HIS A 308 -20.92 -2.56 -1.68
N TYR A 309 -19.69 -2.09 -1.42
CA TYR A 309 -18.84 -2.68 -0.39
C TYR A 309 -19.19 -2.23 1.03
N ARG A 310 -20.13 -1.29 1.15
CA ARG A 310 -20.56 -0.63 2.39
C ARG A 310 -19.38 -0.06 3.18
N ASN A 311 -18.26 0.32 2.56
CA ASN A 311 -17.04 0.76 3.26
C ASN A 311 -16.19 1.66 2.35
N MET A 312 -15.34 2.51 2.92
CA MET A 312 -14.43 3.38 2.17
C MET A 312 -13.47 2.54 1.33
N GLN A 313 -13.37 2.89 0.05
CA GLN A 313 -12.56 2.19 -0.94
C GLN A 313 -11.33 2.99 -1.32
N ASP A 314 -10.23 2.28 -1.54
CA ASP A 314 -9.00 2.68 -2.22
C ASP A 314 -9.03 2.09 -3.63
N MET A 315 -8.97 2.95 -4.64
CA MET A 315 -9.20 2.62 -6.05
C MET A 315 -8.00 3.06 -6.90
N GLU A 316 -7.56 2.18 -7.79
CA GLU A 316 -6.59 2.51 -8.84
C GLU A 316 -7.35 2.70 -10.16
N PHE A 317 -7.08 3.80 -10.87
CA PHE A 317 -7.75 4.12 -12.12
C PHE A 317 -6.80 4.59 -13.21
N THR A 318 -7.25 4.43 -14.45
CA THR A 318 -6.59 4.95 -15.66
C THR A 318 -7.62 5.63 -16.55
N ILE A 319 -7.23 6.76 -17.11
CA ILE A 319 -7.95 7.51 -18.12
C ILE A 319 -7.22 7.26 -19.44
N GLN A 320 -7.93 6.76 -20.45
CA GLN A 320 -7.38 6.60 -21.80
C GLN A 320 -8.31 7.29 -22.79
N HIS A 321 -7.80 8.26 -23.55
CA HIS A 321 -8.59 9.08 -24.47
C HIS A 321 -9.87 9.67 -23.82
N GLY A 322 -9.75 10.15 -22.57
CA GLY A 322 -10.87 10.72 -21.82
C GLY A 322 -11.91 9.71 -21.34
N LYS A 323 -11.63 8.40 -21.37
CA LYS A 323 -12.49 7.35 -20.81
C LYS A 323 -11.89 6.77 -19.53
N LEU A 324 -12.70 6.69 -18.47
CA LEU A 324 -12.31 6.12 -17.18
C LEU A 324 -12.29 4.60 -17.22
N TYR A 325 -11.28 4.02 -16.57
CA TYR A 325 -11.18 2.61 -16.27
C TYR A 325 -10.73 2.41 -14.82
N ILE A 326 -11.41 1.52 -14.08
CA ILE A 326 -10.98 1.12 -12.73
C ILE A 326 -10.18 -0.18 -12.83
N LEU A 327 -8.95 -0.15 -12.33
CA LEU A 327 -7.99 -1.26 -12.42
C LEU A 327 -7.98 -2.14 -11.18
N GLN A 328 -8.39 -1.59 -10.04
CA GLN A 328 -8.44 -2.25 -8.75
C GLN A 328 -9.30 -1.45 -7.78
N THR A 329 -9.95 -2.16 -6.85
CA THR A 329 -10.52 -1.58 -5.63
C THR A 329 -10.17 -2.46 -4.44
N ARG A 330 -10.08 -1.87 -3.25
CA ARG A 330 -9.98 -2.58 -1.97
C ARG A 330 -10.48 -1.67 -0.85
N THR A 331 -10.76 -2.25 0.32
CA THR A 331 -10.96 -1.46 1.54
C THR A 331 -9.73 -0.60 1.81
N GLY A 332 -9.88 0.72 1.86
CA GLY A 332 -8.74 1.63 2.03
C GLY A 332 -8.15 1.58 3.43
N LYS A 333 -6.82 1.65 3.55
CA LYS A 333 -6.19 1.88 4.86
C LYS A 333 -6.43 3.34 5.29
N ARG A 334 -6.51 3.58 6.60
CA ARG A 334 -6.94 4.86 7.16
C ARG A 334 -6.40 5.04 8.59
N THR A 335 -6.39 6.27 9.08
CA THR A 335 -6.05 6.58 10.48
C THR A 335 -7.19 6.20 11.42
N ALA A 336 -6.90 6.12 12.72
CA ALA A 336 -7.89 5.90 13.78
C ALA A 336 -9.03 6.94 13.72
N VAL A 337 -8.68 8.23 13.65
CA VAL A 337 -9.65 9.33 13.54
C VAL A 337 -10.53 9.17 12.30
N ALA A 338 -9.93 8.82 11.15
CA ALA A 338 -10.68 8.57 9.94
C ALA A 338 -11.57 7.32 10.06
N ALA A 339 -11.12 6.25 10.70
CA ALA A 339 -11.90 5.02 10.90
C ALA A 339 -13.19 5.30 11.69
N ILE A 340 -13.07 5.98 12.83
CA ILE A 340 -14.19 6.39 13.69
C ILE A 340 -15.14 7.29 12.92
N LYS A 341 -14.62 8.37 12.31
CA LYS A 341 -15.45 9.31 11.55
C LYS A 341 -16.21 8.63 10.42
N ILE A 342 -15.53 7.81 9.62
CA ILE A 342 -16.15 7.12 8.49
C ILE A 342 -17.24 6.16 8.98
N ALA A 343 -17.00 5.40 10.06
CA ALA A 343 -17.99 4.48 10.60
C ALA A 343 -19.25 5.24 11.07
N VAL A 344 -19.08 6.34 11.80
CA VAL A 344 -20.18 7.18 12.28
C VAL A 344 -20.95 7.84 11.13
N ASP A 345 -20.24 8.42 10.16
CA ASP A 345 -20.85 9.04 8.99
C ASP A 345 -21.65 8.00 8.18
N MET A 346 -21.13 6.78 8.00
CA MET A 346 -21.82 5.70 7.28
C MET A 346 -23.11 5.24 7.97
N VAL A 347 -23.18 5.27 9.30
CA VAL A 347 -24.46 5.05 10.03
C VAL A 347 -25.43 6.20 9.77
N GLY A 348 -24.96 7.44 9.81
CA GLY A 348 -25.77 8.63 9.48
C GLY A 348 -26.33 8.60 8.06
N GLU A 349 -25.54 8.04 7.13
CA GLU A 349 -25.93 7.82 5.73
C GLU A 349 -26.79 6.56 5.51
N LYS A 350 -27.12 5.82 6.58
CA LYS A 350 -27.85 4.54 6.55
C LYS A 350 -27.18 3.46 5.68
N LEU A 351 -25.86 3.57 5.50
CA LEU A 351 -25.08 2.58 4.75
C LEU A 351 -24.76 1.37 5.61
N ILE A 352 -24.62 1.54 6.92
CA ILE A 352 -24.32 0.48 7.90
C ILE A 352 -25.12 0.64 9.19
N THR A 353 -25.25 -0.43 9.96
CA THR A 353 -25.85 -0.39 11.30
C THR A 353 -24.86 0.10 12.37
N LYS A 354 -25.36 0.41 13.57
CA LYS A 354 -24.51 0.79 14.71
C LYS A 354 -23.56 -0.36 15.08
N GLU A 355 -24.04 -1.60 15.06
CA GLU A 355 -23.28 -2.81 15.38
C GLU A 355 -22.16 -3.03 14.35
N GLU A 356 -22.47 -2.84 13.06
CA GLU A 356 -21.46 -2.89 12.00
C GLU A 356 -20.38 -1.79 12.19
N ALA A 357 -20.77 -0.59 12.62
CA ALA A 357 -19.83 0.50 12.88
C ALA A 357 -18.87 0.18 14.03
N ILE A 358 -19.40 -0.35 15.15
CA ILE A 358 -18.60 -0.78 16.31
C ILE A 358 -17.57 -1.85 15.88
N MET A 359 -18.00 -2.86 15.13
CA MET A 359 -17.12 -3.96 14.72
C MET A 359 -16.06 -3.58 13.67
N ARG A 360 -16.16 -2.39 13.07
CA ARG A 360 -15.21 -1.91 12.05
C ARG A 360 -14.07 -1.07 12.58
N VAL A 361 -14.24 -0.52 13.78
CA VAL A 361 -13.20 0.25 14.46
C VAL A 361 -12.53 -0.69 15.45
N SER A 362 -11.23 -0.89 15.32
CA SER A 362 -10.50 -1.76 16.26
C SER A 362 -10.37 -1.07 17.63
N PRO A 363 -10.19 -1.84 18.72
CA PRO A 363 -9.84 -1.27 20.02
C PRO A 363 -8.58 -0.37 19.95
N ASP A 364 -7.56 -0.79 19.21
CA ASP A 364 -6.34 -0.01 18.98
C ASP A 364 -6.61 1.34 18.30
N ASP A 365 -7.59 1.41 17.38
CA ASP A 365 -7.98 2.67 16.75
C ASP A 365 -8.65 3.61 17.78
N ILE A 366 -9.43 3.09 18.72
CA ILE A 366 -9.98 3.90 19.82
C ILE A 366 -8.86 4.40 20.72
N GLU A 367 -7.96 3.53 21.16
CA GLU A 367 -6.82 3.88 22.01
C GLU A 367 -5.96 4.98 21.35
N LYS A 368 -5.60 4.81 20.07
CA LYS A 368 -4.85 5.82 19.30
C LYS A 368 -5.57 7.15 19.16
N ALA A 369 -6.91 7.16 19.14
CA ALA A 369 -7.67 8.41 19.11
C ALA A 369 -7.67 9.14 20.46
N LEU A 370 -7.40 8.43 21.56
CA LEU A 370 -7.38 8.96 22.93
C LEU A 370 -6.01 9.49 23.38
N HIS A 371 -4.94 9.21 22.64
CA HIS A 371 -3.58 9.66 22.95
C HIS A 371 -3.03 10.65 21.92
N PRO A 372 -2.10 11.55 22.30
CA PRO A 372 -1.35 12.32 21.33
C PRO A 372 -0.58 11.39 20.39
N ILE A 373 -0.49 11.73 19.11
CA ILE A 373 0.29 10.98 18.12
C ILE A 373 1.30 11.89 17.43
N ILE A 374 2.32 11.33 16.80
CA ILE A 374 3.23 12.10 15.96
C ILE A 374 2.46 12.55 14.70
N ASP A 375 2.66 13.81 14.27
CA ASP A 375 2.07 14.32 13.03
C ASP A 375 2.55 13.43 11.85
N PRO A 376 1.64 12.78 11.09
CA PRO A 376 2.02 11.88 10.01
C PRO A 376 2.85 12.53 8.89
N ASN A 377 2.88 13.86 8.81
CA ASN A 377 3.68 14.60 7.83
C ASN A 377 5.08 14.96 8.36
N GLU A 378 5.33 14.76 9.65
CA GLU A 378 6.62 15.06 10.28
C GLU A 378 7.64 14.00 9.86
N LYS A 379 8.81 14.45 9.39
CA LYS A 379 9.95 13.55 9.13
C LYS A 379 10.82 13.52 10.37
N TYR A 380 11.14 12.32 10.84
CA TYR A 380 11.90 12.14 12.06
C TYR A 380 12.90 10.99 11.96
N GLU A 381 13.91 11.02 12.84
CA GLU A 381 14.98 10.04 12.92
C GLU A 381 14.76 9.14 14.15
N VAL A 382 14.43 7.87 13.92
CA VAL A 382 14.35 6.85 14.98
C VAL A 382 15.77 6.45 15.38
N ILE A 383 16.11 6.65 16.64
CA ILE A 383 17.45 6.42 17.20
C ILE A 383 17.56 5.13 18.01
N ALA A 384 16.43 4.64 18.53
CA ALA A 384 16.33 3.35 19.19
C ALA A 384 14.89 2.85 19.17
N LYS A 385 14.71 1.58 19.56
CA LYS A 385 13.41 0.96 19.74
C LYS A 385 13.39 0.14 21.02
N GLY A 386 12.33 0.27 21.80
CA GLY A 386 12.02 -0.57 22.96
C GLY A 386 10.66 -1.26 22.79
N LEU A 387 10.05 -1.63 23.90
CA LEU A 387 8.72 -2.21 23.98
C LEU A 387 7.66 -1.11 24.10
N ASP A 388 6.55 -1.27 23.39
CA ASP A 388 5.34 -0.44 23.38
C ASP A 388 4.50 -0.62 24.65
N ALA A 389 5.03 -0.13 25.78
CA ALA A 389 4.49 -0.42 27.10
C ALA A 389 3.20 0.36 27.43
N SER A 390 3.11 1.63 27.03
CA SER A 390 1.92 2.46 27.22
C SER A 390 1.78 3.42 26.05
N PRO A 391 0.60 3.49 25.41
CA PRO A 391 0.38 4.16 24.12
C PRO A 391 0.55 5.69 24.15
N GLY A 392 0.72 6.27 22.95
CA GLY A 392 0.80 7.70 22.70
C GLY A 392 2.21 8.21 22.46
N ALA A 393 2.31 9.45 22.01
CA ALA A 393 3.57 10.13 21.73
C ALA A 393 3.82 11.29 22.70
N ALA A 394 5.07 11.44 23.13
CA ALA A 394 5.50 12.50 24.04
C ALA A 394 6.87 13.05 23.67
N SER A 395 6.98 14.37 23.61
CA SER A 395 8.25 15.09 23.43
C SER A 395 8.60 15.90 24.67
N GLY A 396 9.87 15.88 25.08
CA GLY A 396 10.34 16.62 26.25
C GLY A 396 11.85 16.56 26.45
N GLU A 397 12.32 17.38 27.38
CA GLU A 397 13.71 17.40 27.86
C GLU A 397 14.00 16.10 28.65
N ILE A 398 15.12 15.45 28.40
CA ILE A 398 15.57 14.29 29.17
C ILE A 398 15.83 14.70 30.61
N VAL A 399 15.30 13.92 31.56
CA VAL A 399 15.59 14.04 32.99
C VAL A 399 15.83 12.64 33.57
N PHE A 400 16.89 12.50 34.38
CA PHE A 400 17.29 11.22 34.97
C PHE A 400 16.78 11.00 36.40
N SER A 401 16.36 12.07 37.10
CA SER A 401 15.84 12.01 38.48
C SER A 401 14.32 12.23 38.54
N PRO A 402 13.56 11.40 39.28
CA PRO A 402 12.14 11.60 39.54
C PRO A 402 11.83 12.94 40.24
N GLU A 403 12.66 13.35 41.19
CA GLU A 403 12.50 14.59 41.95
C GLU A 403 12.65 15.81 41.04
N LYS A 404 13.67 15.77 40.16
CA LYS A 404 13.86 16.80 39.13
C LYS A 404 12.70 16.81 38.13
N ALA A 405 12.23 15.66 37.68
CA ALA A 405 11.08 15.57 36.78
C ALA A 405 9.83 16.20 37.42
N ALA A 406 9.60 15.96 38.71
CA ALA A 406 8.53 16.58 39.47
C ALA A 406 8.69 18.11 39.61
N ALA A 407 9.91 18.58 39.92
CA ALA A 407 10.19 20.01 40.06
C ALA A 407 10.03 20.76 38.72
N LEU A 408 10.52 20.20 37.62
CA LEU A 408 10.43 20.79 36.28
C LEU A 408 9.01 20.71 35.72
N GLY A 409 8.32 19.59 35.92
CA GLY A 409 6.91 19.44 35.54
C GLY A 409 5.99 20.44 36.25
N LYS A 410 6.21 20.69 37.56
CA LYS A 410 5.50 21.75 38.32
C LYS A 410 5.73 23.16 37.75
N LYS A 411 6.87 23.39 37.11
CA LYS A 411 7.20 24.65 36.41
C LYS A 411 6.65 24.70 34.97
N GLY A 412 5.90 23.68 34.54
CA GLY A 412 5.31 23.61 33.20
C GLY A 412 6.28 23.16 32.10
N LYS A 413 7.49 22.72 32.44
CA LYS A 413 8.42 22.16 31.45
C LYS A 413 7.99 20.75 31.04
N LYS A 414 8.07 20.47 29.74
CA LYS A 414 7.82 19.14 29.18
C LYS A 414 9.09 18.30 29.32
N VAL A 415 9.02 17.23 30.11
CA VAL A 415 10.18 16.36 30.40
C VAL A 415 9.87 14.89 30.07
N ILE A 416 10.88 14.13 29.68
CA ILE A 416 10.83 12.67 29.54
C ILE A 416 11.70 12.08 30.65
N LEU A 417 11.10 11.26 31.52
CA LEU A 417 11.83 10.58 32.58
C LEU A 417 12.57 9.39 31.95
N VAL A 418 13.90 9.41 32.01
CA VAL A 418 14.77 8.37 31.48
C VAL A 418 15.46 7.66 32.63
N ARG A 419 15.21 6.35 32.80
CA ARG A 419 15.71 5.56 33.93
C ARG A 419 16.21 4.19 33.48
N GLU A 420 17.04 3.53 34.29
CA GLU A 420 17.39 2.13 34.00
C GLU A 420 16.18 1.24 34.22
N GLU A 421 15.52 1.41 35.37
CA GLU A 421 14.22 0.89 35.75
C GLU A 421 13.54 1.88 36.72
N THR A 422 12.23 1.75 36.92
CA THR A 422 11.50 2.59 37.90
C THR A 422 11.05 1.79 39.11
N THR A 423 11.00 2.42 40.27
CA THR A 423 10.45 1.85 41.52
C THR A 423 9.19 2.60 41.97
N PRO A 424 8.44 2.09 42.97
CA PRO A 424 7.28 2.80 43.53
C PRO A 424 7.57 4.22 44.02
N ASP A 425 8.80 4.49 44.48
CA ASP A 425 9.19 5.83 44.91
C ASP A 425 9.19 6.85 43.75
N ASP A 426 9.33 6.39 42.50
CA ASP A 426 9.43 7.23 41.30
C ASP A 426 8.07 7.77 40.81
N ILE A 427 6.94 7.38 41.42
CA ILE A 427 5.57 7.71 40.98
C ILE A 427 5.39 9.22 40.77
N HIS A 428 5.95 10.04 41.66
CA HIS A 428 5.82 11.49 41.60
C HIS A 428 6.52 12.08 40.37
N GLY A 429 7.67 11.53 39.97
CA GLY A 429 8.40 11.91 38.76
C GLY A 429 7.68 11.44 37.50
N ILE A 430 7.18 10.20 37.48
CA ILE A 430 6.35 9.67 36.38
C ILE A 430 5.10 10.53 36.20
N THR A 431 4.43 10.92 37.28
CA THR A 431 3.22 11.76 37.26
C THR A 431 3.49 13.18 36.78
N ALA A 432 4.73 13.67 36.83
CA ALA A 432 5.08 14.98 36.31
C ALA A 432 5.64 14.97 34.87
N SER A 433 6.13 13.83 34.37
CA SER A 433 6.72 13.74 33.02
C SER A 433 5.67 13.70 31.89
N GLN A 434 6.06 13.97 30.65
CA GLN A 434 5.20 13.73 29.49
C GLN A 434 5.19 12.26 29.08
N GLY A 435 6.23 11.53 29.43
CA GLY A 435 6.38 10.11 29.18
C GLY A 435 7.59 9.53 29.89
N VAL A 436 7.75 8.21 29.77
CA VAL A 436 8.81 7.45 30.46
C VAL A 436 9.56 6.58 29.46
N LEU A 437 10.88 6.55 29.56
CA LEU A 437 11.76 5.67 28.80
C LEU A 437 12.63 4.87 29.77
N THR A 438 12.59 3.54 29.69
CA THR A 438 13.47 2.69 30.51
C THR A 438 14.38 1.80 29.69
N ALA A 439 15.60 1.57 30.20
CA ALA A 439 16.57 0.67 29.58
C ALA A 439 16.17 -0.80 29.78
N ARG A 440 15.62 -1.12 30.95
CA ARG A 440 15.16 -2.46 31.33
C ARG A 440 13.65 -2.47 31.63
N GLY A 441 13.09 -3.67 31.71
CA GLY A 441 11.69 -3.89 32.07
C GLY A 441 10.79 -4.24 30.88
N GLY A 442 9.91 -5.21 31.09
CA GLY A 442 8.91 -5.64 30.10
C GLY A 442 7.63 -4.79 30.13
N ILE A 443 6.65 -5.17 29.30
CA ILE A 443 5.31 -4.55 29.21
C ILE A 443 4.46 -4.65 30.50
N THR A 444 4.92 -5.45 31.48
CA THR A 444 4.34 -5.62 32.82
C THR A 444 5.23 -5.05 33.93
N SER A 445 6.31 -4.35 33.57
CA SER A 445 7.19 -3.68 34.54
C SER A 445 6.47 -2.56 35.28
N HIS A 446 7.04 -2.12 36.40
CA HIS A 446 6.51 -1.00 37.19
C HIS A 446 6.26 0.24 36.31
N ALA A 447 7.24 0.63 35.49
CA ALA A 447 7.12 1.76 34.57
C ALA A 447 5.94 1.60 33.60
N ALA A 448 5.76 0.39 33.05
CA ALA A 448 4.68 0.09 32.12
C ALA A 448 3.30 0.18 32.79
N VAL A 449 3.15 -0.43 33.97
CA VAL A 449 1.87 -0.48 34.69
C VAL A 449 1.45 0.92 35.17
N VAL A 450 2.38 1.65 35.80
CA VAL A 450 2.10 2.99 36.33
C VAL A 450 1.84 3.99 35.19
N ALA A 451 2.67 4.00 34.15
CA ALA A 451 2.46 4.90 33.02
C ALA A 451 1.14 4.63 32.30
N ARG A 452 0.74 3.36 32.15
CA ARG A 452 -0.56 2.98 31.58
C ARG A 452 -1.73 3.45 32.45
N GLY A 453 -1.64 3.26 33.77
CA GLY A 453 -2.65 3.76 34.72
C GLY A 453 -2.81 5.28 34.68
N LEU A 454 -1.71 6.00 34.43
CA LEU A 454 -1.68 7.46 34.32
C LEU A 454 -1.93 7.98 32.89
N GLY A 455 -2.14 7.10 31.91
CA GLY A 455 -2.37 7.47 30.51
C GLY A 455 -1.16 8.15 29.84
N LYS A 456 0.06 7.84 30.29
CA LYS A 456 1.30 8.44 29.78
C LYS A 456 2.03 7.51 28.81
N PRO A 457 2.56 8.05 27.69
CA PRO A 457 3.45 7.33 26.80
C PRO A 457 4.61 6.68 27.55
N CYS A 458 4.85 5.39 27.30
CA CYS A 458 5.93 4.64 27.93
C CYS A 458 6.57 3.69 26.95
N VAL A 459 7.90 3.76 26.86
CA VAL A 459 8.74 2.80 26.13
C VAL A 459 9.65 2.13 27.15
N THR A 460 9.54 0.81 27.31
CA THR A 460 10.36 0.07 28.29
C THR A 460 11.32 -0.88 27.60
N GLY A 461 12.36 -1.35 28.30
CA GLY A 461 13.26 -2.37 27.78
C GLY A 461 14.03 -1.93 26.53
N CYS A 462 14.37 -0.63 26.45
CA CYS A 462 15.19 -0.13 25.36
C CYS A 462 16.65 -0.52 25.59
N GLU A 463 17.08 -1.70 25.13
CA GLU A 463 18.44 -2.23 25.34
C GLU A 463 19.54 -1.31 24.76
N ALA A 464 19.19 -0.46 23.79
CA ALA A 464 20.09 0.52 23.20
C ALA A 464 20.33 1.75 24.09
N LEU A 465 19.59 1.91 25.19
CA LEU A 465 19.75 2.96 26.18
C LEU A 465 20.76 2.53 27.25
N VAL A 466 21.80 3.34 27.43
CA VAL A 466 22.79 3.20 28.51
C VAL A 466 22.88 4.52 29.25
N ILE A 467 22.65 4.52 30.56
CA ILE A 467 22.61 5.73 31.40
C ILE A 467 23.89 5.82 32.23
N ASP A 468 24.46 7.02 32.32
CA ASP A 468 25.54 7.40 33.22
C ASP A 468 24.98 8.48 34.16
N GLU A 469 24.45 8.04 35.31
CA GLU A 469 23.77 8.92 36.28
C GLU A 469 24.73 9.94 36.89
N GLU A 470 26.01 9.57 37.13
CA GLU A 470 27.02 10.47 37.70
C GLU A 470 27.32 11.65 36.78
N LYS A 471 27.30 11.43 35.46
CA LYS A 471 27.57 12.47 34.46
C LYS A 471 26.32 13.15 33.92
N GLU A 472 25.13 12.75 34.38
CA GLU A 472 23.83 13.21 33.87
C GLU A 472 23.74 13.08 32.34
N ARG A 473 24.09 11.91 31.81
CA ARG A 473 24.09 11.60 30.37
C ARG A 473 23.54 10.22 30.08
N CYS A 474 23.05 10.04 28.86
CA CYS A 474 22.76 8.71 28.34
C CYS A 474 23.24 8.56 26.89
N ARG A 475 23.45 7.31 26.51
CA ARG A 475 23.65 6.91 25.11
C ARG A 475 22.42 6.15 24.65
N ILE A 476 21.83 6.58 23.55
CA ILE A 476 20.68 5.92 22.90
C ILE A 476 21.14 5.51 21.50
N GLY A 477 21.33 4.21 21.29
CA GLY A 477 21.97 3.70 20.08
C GLY A 477 23.40 4.21 19.97
N ASN A 478 23.70 4.99 18.92
CA ASN A 478 25.04 5.53 18.67
C ASN A 478 25.19 7.01 19.09
N LEU A 479 24.15 7.63 19.65
CA LEU A 479 24.13 9.04 19.98
C LEU A 479 24.17 9.24 21.50
N THR A 480 24.88 10.28 21.95
CA THR A 480 24.96 10.67 23.36
C THR A 480 24.13 11.92 23.59
N PHE A 481 23.32 11.87 24.64
CA PHE A 481 22.46 12.96 25.10
C PHE A 481 22.82 13.33 26.53
N LYS A 482 22.59 14.59 26.89
CA LYS A 482 22.71 15.12 28.24
C LYS A 482 21.33 15.41 28.81
N GLU A 483 21.27 15.57 30.12
CA GLU A 483 20.08 16.14 30.76
C GLU A 483 19.69 17.47 30.12
N GLY A 484 18.40 17.67 29.85
CA GLY A 484 17.90 18.84 29.13
C GLY A 484 17.79 18.67 27.61
N ASP A 485 18.47 17.69 27.00
CA ASP A 485 18.34 17.46 25.56
C ASP A 485 16.93 16.95 25.22
N MET A 486 16.41 17.37 24.07
CA MET A 486 15.05 16.99 23.64
C MET A 486 15.04 15.61 22.98
N ILE A 487 14.09 14.79 23.38
CA ILE A 487 13.74 13.55 22.69
C ILE A 487 12.23 13.44 22.54
N THR A 488 11.81 12.53 21.67
CA THR A 488 10.42 12.08 21.57
C THR A 488 10.36 10.57 21.71
N ILE A 489 9.36 10.09 22.41
CA ILE A 489 9.02 8.67 22.47
C ILE A 489 7.63 8.44 21.87
N ASP A 490 7.46 7.32 21.19
CA ASP A 490 6.15 6.81 20.76
C ASP A 490 5.91 5.45 21.43
N GLY A 491 5.12 5.49 22.49
CA GLY A 491 4.74 4.32 23.27
C GLY A 491 3.75 3.40 22.56
N SER A 492 3.21 3.79 21.38
CA SER A 492 2.39 2.91 20.53
C SER A 492 3.22 2.09 19.53
N SER A 493 4.42 2.54 19.17
CA SER A 493 5.32 1.81 18.26
C SER A 493 6.59 1.29 18.94
N GLY A 494 6.87 1.77 20.16
CA GLY A 494 8.11 1.53 20.90
C GLY A 494 9.29 2.37 20.42
N GLU A 495 9.08 3.35 19.54
CA GLU A 495 10.15 4.14 18.93
C GLU A 495 10.67 5.25 19.86
N VAL A 496 11.99 5.43 19.86
CA VAL A 496 12.68 6.57 20.49
C VAL A 496 13.28 7.41 19.38
N ILE A 497 13.00 8.71 19.40
CA ILE A 497 13.19 9.62 18.28
C ILE A 497 14.04 10.81 18.73
N LYS A 498 14.97 11.20 17.86
CA LYS A 498 15.86 12.33 18.10
C LYS A 498 15.09 13.66 18.06
N GLY A 499 15.27 14.47 19.10
CA GLY A 499 14.70 15.81 19.15
C GLY A 499 13.21 15.82 19.47
N ALA A 500 12.65 17.03 19.48
CA ALA A 500 11.22 17.24 19.58
C ALA A 500 10.58 17.08 18.20
N VAL A 501 9.53 16.27 18.09
CA VAL A 501 8.70 16.19 16.88
C VAL A 501 7.34 16.83 17.13
N LYS A 502 6.70 17.24 16.05
CA LYS A 502 5.36 17.80 16.13
C LYS A 502 4.35 16.72 16.49
N LEU A 503 3.59 16.95 17.57
CA LEU A 503 2.54 16.07 18.03
C LEU A 503 1.16 16.62 17.67
N VAL A 504 0.24 15.74 17.31
CA VAL A 504 -1.18 16.03 17.14
C VAL A 504 -1.88 15.65 18.45
N PRO A 505 -2.64 16.57 19.07
CA PRO A 505 -3.33 16.28 20.32
C PRO A 505 -4.40 15.19 20.13
N PRO A 506 -4.74 14.44 21.19
CA PRO A 506 -5.82 13.49 21.15
C PRO A 506 -7.11 14.22 20.78
N THR A 507 -7.87 13.65 19.86
CA THR A 507 -9.12 14.26 19.42
C THR A 507 -10.26 13.40 19.95
N PHE A 508 -10.79 13.75 21.12
CA PHE A 508 -12.08 13.21 21.55
C PHE A 508 -13.18 13.89 20.73
N THR A 509 -13.40 13.37 19.53
CA THR A 509 -14.37 13.93 18.59
C THR A 509 -15.80 13.59 19.01
N LYS A 510 -16.77 14.36 18.51
CA LYS A 510 -18.19 14.03 18.66
C LYS A 510 -18.51 12.65 18.08
N GLU A 511 -17.80 12.26 17.01
CA GLU A 511 -17.88 10.94 16.42
C GLU A 511 -17.36 9.84 17.37
N THR A 512 -16.26 10.09 18.09
CA THR A 512 -15.73 9.16 19.11
C THR A 512 -16.76 8.94 20.22
N GLU A 513 -17.31 10.03 20.77
CA GLU A 513 -18.35 9.97 21.82
C GLU A 513 -19.57 9.17 21.36
N LYS A 514 -20.03 9.42 20.13
CA LYS A 514 -21.19 8.74 19.54
C LYS A 514 -20.93 7.25 19.28
N LEU A 515 -19.73 6.89 18.86
CA LEU A 515 -19.35 5.48 18.67
C LEU A 515 -19.31 4.74 20.03
N LEU A 516 -18.73 5.38 21.05
CA LEU A 516 -18.69 4.82 22.41
C LEU A 516 -20.08 4.71 23.02
N SER A 517 -20.98 5.69 22.78
CA SER A 517 -22.37 5.59 23.26
C SER A 517 -23.09 4.40 22.64
N TRP A 518 -22.86 4.09 21.35
CA TRP A 518 -23.40 2.88 20.73
C TRP A 518 -22.82 1.61 21.32
N ALA A 519 -21.53 1.61 21.68
CA ALA A 519 -20.90 0.49 22.37
C ALA A 519 -21.48 0.29 23.78
N ASP A 520 -21.74 1.37 24.51
CA ASP A 520 -22.41 1.33 25.82
C ASP A 520 -23.85 0.80 25.73
N GLU A 521 -24.60 1.18 24.69
CA GLU A 521 -25.95 0.66 24.41
C GLU A 521 -25.96 -0.86 24.14
N THR A 522 -24.89 -1.41 23.57
CA THR A 522 -24.82 -2.83 23.14
C THR A 522 -24.07 -3.75 24.09
N ARG A 523 -23.15 -3.23 24.91
CA ARG A 523 -22.35 -4.07 25.82
C ARG A 523 -23.21 -4.67 26.92
N LYS A 524 -22.91 -5.93 27.27
CA LYS A 524 -23.51 -6.60 28.44
C LYS A 524 -22.65 -6.46 29.70
N LEU A 525 -21.33 -6.36 29.52
CA LEU A 525 -20.39 -6.25 30.62
C LEU A 525 -20.39 -4.82 31.18
N GLY A 526 -20.36 -4.68 32.49
CA GLY A 526 -20.02 -3.43 33.15
C GLY A 526 -18.54 -3.12 32.98
N VAL A 527 -18.20 -1.87 32.64
CA VAL A 527 -16.81 -1.38 32.63
C VAL A 527 -16.63 -0.52 33.87
N ARG A 528 -15.68 -0.89 34.74
CA ARG A 528 -15.29 -0.12 35.93
C ARG A 528 -13.83 0.31 35.78
N ALA A 529 -13.46 1.39 36.44
CA ALA A 529 -12.06 1.81 36.52
C ALA A 529 -11.39 1.17 37.75
N ASN A 530 -10.13 0.76 37.59
CA ASN A 530 -9.25 0.50 38.72
C ASN A 530 -8.75 1.86 39.22
N THR A 531 -9.21 2.28 40.40
CA THR A 531 -8.82 3.54 41.03
C THR A 531 -8.50 3.25 42.49
N ASP A 532 -7.36 3.79 42.96
CA ASP A 532 -6.94 3.72 44.36
C ASP A 532 -7.61 4.81 45.20
#